data_AF-B0SR44-F1
#
_entry.id   AF-B0SR44-F1
#
_cell.length_a   1.000
_cell.length_b   1.000
_cell.length_c   1.000
_cell.angle_alpha   90.00
_cell.angle_beta   90.00
_cell.angle_gamma   90.00
#
_symmetry.space_group_name_H-M   'P 1'
#
loop_
_entity.id
_entity.type
_entity.pdbx_description
1 polymer ?
#
loop_
_entity_poly.entity_id
_entity_poly.type
_entity_poly.pdbx_seq_one_letter_code
_entity_poly.pdbx_strand_id
1 'polypeptide(L)'
;MIPSPTEPYDSGDGTSVKWTFQPSKIKSVFFRGKTKYRLEWSVDPNVLCDRIKLSANSEDWECEIQAMTSDRFHLHVVPKSDKTKILFSGVVSKKKGLLSFF
;
A
#
# COMPACT_ATOMS: atom_id res chain seq x y z
N MET A 1 -10.13 -10.97 -5.51
CA MET A 1 -10.14 -10.75 -6.98
C MET A 1 -8.69 -10.64 -7.45
N ILE A 2 -8.26 -11.43 -8.44
CA ILE A 2 -6.89 -11.33 -8.99
C ILE A 2 -6.85 -10.09 -9.90
N PRO A 3 -5.98 -9.09 -9.66
CA PRO A 3 -5.84 -7.96 -10.57
C PRO A 3 -5.38 -8.46 -11.94
N SER A 4 -5.94 -7.89 -13.02
CA SER A 4 -5.57 -8.15 -14.42
C SER A 4 -4.06 -8.39 -14.62
N PRO A 5 -3.65 -9.36 -15.47
CA PRO A 5 -2.24 -9.68 -15.72
C PRO A 5 -1.47 -8.59 -16.47
N THR A 6 -2.15 -7.53 -16.95
CA THR A 6 -1.47 -6.35 -17.48
C THR A 6 -0.79 -5.58 -16.34
N GLU A 7 0.51 -5.33 -16.51
CA GLU A 7 1.25 -4.50 -15.58
C GLU A 7 0.63 -3.09 -15.55
N PRO A 8 0.48 -2.45 -14.37
CA PRO A 8 -0.17 -1.14 -14.26
C PRO A 8 0.52 -0.03 -15.08
N TYR A 9 1.77 -0.22 -15.49
CA TYR A 9 2.54 0.73 -16.29
C TYR A 9 2.16 0.73 -17.77
N ASP A 10 1.66 -0.39 -18.30
CA ASP A 10 1.36 -0.54 -19.74
C ASP A 10 0.10 0.22 -20.17
N SER A 11 -0.83 0.49 -19.25
CA SER A 11 -2.08 1.21 -19.55
C SER A 11 -2.00 2.71 -19.27
N GLY A 12 -0.90 3.22 -18.72
CA GLY A 12 -0.80 4.61 -18.25
C GLY A 12 -1.73 4.93 -17.06
N ASP A 13 -2.34 3.92 -16.44
CA ASP A 13 -3.22 4.09 -15.29
C ASP A 13 -2.39 4.40 -14.04
N GLY A 14 -2.35 5.68 -13.67
CA GLY A 14 -1.71 6.11 -12.43
C GLY A 14 -2.25 5.36 -11.21
N THR A 15 -1.35 4.75 -10.43
CA THR A 15 -1.69 4.13 -9.15
C THR A 15 -1.45 5.14 -8.03
N SER A 16 -2.47 5.40 -7.21
CA SER A 16 -2.32 6.24 -6.02
C SER A 16 -2.84 5.56 -4.78
N VAL A 17 -2.18 5.81 -3.65
CA VAL A 17 -2.55 5.26 -2.34
C VAL A 17 -2.83 6.39 -1.35
N LYS A 18 -3.94 6.28 -0.62
CA LYS A 18 -4.19 7.07 0.59
C LYS A 18 -4.06 6.15 1.80
N TRP A 19 -3.22 6.53 2.76
CA TRP A 19 -2.90 5.71 3.92
C TRP A 19 -3.30 6.40 5.22
N THR A 20 -3.97 5.65 6.10
CA THR A 20 -4.33 6.12 7.44
C THR A 20 -3.84 5.10 8.46
N PHE A 21 -2.94 5.55 9.34
CA PHE A 21 -2.42 4.74 10.45
C PHE A 21 -3.09 5.17 11.75
N GLN A 22 -3.73 4.22 12.44
CA GLN A 22 -4.20 4.36 13.83
C GLN A 22 -3.68 3.17 14.65
N PRO A 23 -3.38 3.33 15.94
CA PRO A 23 -2.79 2.28 16.78
C PRO A 23 -3.56 0.95 16.79
N SER A 24 -4.88 0.97 16.56
CA SER A 24 -5.73 -0.23 16.54
C SER A 24 -6.16 -0.68 15.14
N LYS A 25 -5.96 0.15 14.10
CA LYS A 25 -6.44 -0.12 12.74
C LYS A 25 -5.57 0.60 11.70
N ILE A 26 -5.04 -0.16 10.77
CA ILE A 26 -4.34 0.37 9.60
C ILE A 26 -5.26 0.20 8.39
N LYS A 27 -5.55 1.30 7.69
CA LYS A 27 -6.42 1.30 6.52
C LYS A 27 -5.77 2.02 5.35
N SER A 28 -6.05 1.56 4.15
CA SER A 28 -5.62 2.25 2.93
C SER A 28 -6.68 2.22 1.85
N VAL A 29 -6.61 3.21 0.97
CA VAL A 29 -7.40 3.26 -0.25
C VAL A 29 -6.47 3.29 -1.44
N PHE A 30 -6.52 2.26 -2.28
CA PHE A 30 -5.80 2.21 -3.55
C PHE A 30 -6.74 2.61 -4.68
N PHE A 31 -6.23 3.44 -5.58
CA PHE A 31 -6.87 3.77 -6.85
C PHE A 31 -6.00 3.22 -7.96
N ARG A 32 -6.57 2.37 -8.82
CA ARG A 32 -5.93 1.86 -10.04
C ARG A 32 -6.92 2.06 -11.19
N GLY A 33 -6.59 2.94 -12.13
CA GLY A 33 -7.54 3.42 -13.13
C GLY A 33 -8.78 4.04 -12.48
N LYS A 34 -9.99 3.58 -12.86
CA LYS A 34 -11.27 4.02 -12.26
C LYS A 34 -11.67 3.21 -11.01
N THR A 35 -10.90 2.19 -10.64
CA THR A 35 -11.27 1.24 -9.58
C THR A 35 -10.68 1.66 -8.24
N LYS A 36 -11.52 1.63 -7.21
CA LYS A 36 -11.18 2.01 -5.83
C LYS A 36 -11.21 0.77 -4.93
N TYR A 37 -10.08 0.46 -4.30
CA TYR A 37 -9.92 -0.64 -3.36
C TYR A 37 -9.78 -0.09 -1.94
N ARG A 38 -10.62 -0.54 -1.01
CA ARG A 38 -10.51 -0.20 0.41
C ARG A 38 -9.96 -1.41 1.15
N LEU A 39 -8.82 -1.25 1.79
CA LEU A 39 -8.13 -2.36 2.44
C LEU A 39 -8.02 -2.08 3.93
N GLU A 40 -8.33 -3.12 4.70
CA GLU A 40 -8.07 -3.19 6.12
C GLU A 40 -6.93 -4.18 6.35
N TRP A 41 -5.92 -3.74 7.09
CA TRP A 41 -4.66 -4.44 7.25
C TRP A 41 -4.52 -5.01 8.65
N SER A 42 -3.96 -6.21 8.72
CA SER A 42 -3.41 -6.78 9.96
C SER A 42 -1.88 -6.69 9.91
N VAL A 43 -1.26 -6.36 11.05
CA VAL A 43 0.20 -6.29 11.20
C VAL A 43 0.75 -7.65 11.59
N ASP A 44 1.81 -8.10 10.91
CA ASP A 44 2.55 -9.29 11.33
C ASP A 44 3.14 -9.08 12.73
N PRO A 45 2.93 -9.99 13.70
CA PRO A 45 3.48 -9.86 15.04
C PRO A 45 5.02 -9.82 15.09
N ASN A 46 5.72 -10.31 14.07
CA ASN A 46 7.19 -10.35 14.00
C ASN A 46 7.79 -9.12 13.32
N VAL A 47 7.25 -7.92 13.57
CA VAL A 47 7.76 -6.66 13.02
C VAL A 47 9.25 -6.53 13.33
N LEU A 48 10.08 -6.50 12.28
CA LEU A 48 11.50 -6.13 12.40
C LEU A 48 11.56 -4.59 12.40
N CYS A 49 12.47 -4.01 13.18
CA CYS A 49 12.50 -2.58 13.50
C CYS A 49 12.52 -1.63 12.28
N ASP A 50 12.85 -2.15 11.10
CA ASP A 50 12.99 -1.45 9.82
C ASP A 50 11.93 -1.84 8.77
N ARG A 51 11.09 -2.84 9.05
CA ARG A 51 10.11 -3.39 8.10
C ARG A 51 8.78 -3.74 8.76
N ILE A 52 7.70 -3.15 8.25
CA ILE A 52 6.33 -3.51 8.62
C ILE A 52 5.72 -4.33 7.49
N LYS A 53 5.23 -5.54 7.82
CA LYS A 53 4.46 -6.37 6.90
C LYS A 53 2.98 -6.32 7.25
N LEU A 54 2.17 -6.16 6.22
CA LEU A 54 0.72 -6.02 6.33
C LEU A 54 0.02 -6.97 5.37
N SER A 55 -1.00 -7.66 5.86
CA SER A 55 -1.86 -8.53 5.05
C SER A 55 -3.28 -7.99 5.04
N ALA A 56 -3.87 -7.85 3.84
CA ALA A 56 -5.25 -7.41 3.71
C ALA A 56 -6.19 -8.50 4.24
N ASN A 57 -7.19 -8.16 5.04
CA ASN A 57 -8.04 -9.22 5.64
C ASN A 57 -8.98 -9.90 4.64
N SER A 58 -9.50 -9.14 3.66
CA SER A 58 -10.53 -9.59 2.73
C SER A 58 -10.04 -9.80 1.30
N GLU A 59 -8.78 -9.47 1.01
CA GLU A 59 -8.23 -9.51 -0.35
C GLU A 59 -6.92 -10.30 -0.39
N ASP A 60 -6.59 -10.74 -1.59
CA ASP A 60 -5.36 -11.47 -1.90
C ASP A 60 -4.15 -10.53 -2.00
N TRP A 61 -3.96 -9.63 -1.04
CA TRP A 61 -2.94 -8.58 -1.08
C TRP A 61 -2.08 -8.59 0.19
N GLU A 62 -0.77 -8.48 0.02
CA GLU A 62 0.22 -8.26 1.07
C GLU A 62 1.03 -7.01 0.71
N CYS A 63 1.45 -6.24 1.71
CA CYS A 63 2.41 -5.17 1.49
C CYS A 63 3.50 -5.11 2.54
N GLU A 64 4.66 -4.65 2.09
CA GLU A 64 5.82 -4.36 2.92
C GLU A 64 6.09 -2.85 2.90
N ILE A 65 6.26 -2.28 4.09
CA ILE A 65 6.66 -0.89 4.31
C ILE A 65 8.07 -0.89 4.86
N GLN A 66 8.96 -0.15 4.21
CA GLN A 66 10.37 -0.04 4.56
C GLN A 66 10.88 1.40 4.35
N ALA A 67 12.11 1.67 4.79
CA ALA A 67 12.80 2.95 4.57
C ALA A 67 11.94 4.16 4.97
N MET A 68 11.34 4.08 6.16
CA MET A 68 10.43 5.09 6.68
C MET A 68 11.20 6.33 7.15
N THR A 69 10.79 7.49 6.64
CA THR A 69 11.18 8.83 7.09
C THR A 69 9.95 9.54 7.65
N SER A 70 10.10 10.78 8.12
CA SER A 70 8.98 11.55 8.70
C SER A 70 7.86 11.84 7.69
N ASP A 71 8.16 11.87 6.39
CA ASP A 71 7.21 12.20 5.33
C ASP A 71 7.14 11.19 4.18
N ARG A 72 8.00 10.17 4.13
CA ARG A 72 8.04 9.18 3.04
C ARG A 72 8.34 7.78 3.52
N PHE A 73 7.91 6.79 2.76
CA PHE A 73 8.31 5.39 2.94
C PHE A 73 8.31 4.68 1.60
N HIS A 74 9.04 3.56 1.49
CA HIS A 74 8.91 2.65 0.36
C HIS A 74 7.77 1.68 0.64
N LEU A 75 6.85 1.54 -0.33
CA LEU A 75 5.74 0.61 -0.28
C LEU A 75 5.90 -0.42 -1.39
N HIS A 76 5.90 -1.68 -1.02
CA HIS A 76 5.89 -2.81 -1.93
C HIS A 76 4.60 -3.60 -1.74
N VAL A 77 3.85 -3.88 -2.80
CA VAL A 77 2.54 -4.56 -2.76
C VAL A 77 2.56 -5.72 -3.74
N VAL A 78 2.17 -6.89 -3.25
CA VAL A 78 2.13 -8.15 -4.01
C VAL A 78 0.83 -8.90 -3.73
N PRO A 79 0.40 -9.82 -4.61
CA PRO A 79 -0.63 -10.80 -4.28
C PRO A 79 -0.15 -11.77 -3.19
N LYS A 80 -1.03 -12.28 -2.32
CA LYS A 80 -0.63 -13.35 -1.38
C LYS A 80 -0.44 -14.67 -2.10
N SER A 81 -1.28 -14.94 -3.09
CA SER A 81 -1.28 -16.16 -3.89
C SER A 81 -0.07 -16.31 -4.81
N ASP A 82 0.54 -15.19 -5.22
CA ASP A 82 1.66 -15.18 -6.17
C ASP A 82 2.58 -13.99 -5.92
N LYS A 83 3.63 -14.22 -5.14
CA LYS A 83 4.61 -13.18 -4.76
C LYS A 83 5.59 -12.82 -5.87
N THR A 84 5.51 -13.47 -7.04
CA THR A 84 6.37 -13.12 -8.19
C THR A 84 5.87 -11.87 -8.92
N LYS A 85 4.60 -11.49 -8.70
CA LYS A 85 3.97 -10.32 -9.31
C LYS A 85 4.07 -9.09 -8.42
N ILE A 86 4.39 -7.97 -9.04
CA ILE A 86 4.43 -6.66 -8.38
C ILE A 86 3.16 -5.88 -8.74
N LEU A 87 2.31 -5.62 -7.76
CA LEU A 87 1.13 -4.76 -7.96
C LEU A 87 1.51 -3.28 -7.86
N PHE A 88 2.44 -2.97 -6.95
CA PHE A 88 3.00 -1.63 -6.78
C PHE A 88 4.36 -1.75 -6.08
N SER A 89 5.34 -0.97 -6.52
CA SER A 89 6.59 -0.81 -5.79
C SER A 89 7.11 0.60 -5.99
N GLY A 90 7.27 1.37 -4.93
CA GLY A 90 7.80 2.72 -5.03
C GLY A 90 7.69 3.54 -3.77
N VAL A 91 8.19 4.77 -3.85
CA VAL A 91 8.16 5.74 -2.75
C VAL A 91 6.75 6.34 -2.63
N VAL A 92 6.17 6.22 -1.43
CA VAL A 92 4.94 6.87 -1.04
C VAL A 92 5.28 8.06 -0.15
N SER A 93 4.76 9.23 -0.51
CA SER A 93 4.91 10.44 0.29
C SER A 93 3.61 10.76 1.03
N LYS A 94 3.74 11.13 2.30
CA LYS A 94 2.64 11.64 3.11
C LYS A 94 2.18 12.98 2.53
N LYS A 95 0.98 13.01 1.96
CA LYS A 95 0.39 14.26 1.48
C LYS A 95 0.14 15.16 2.70
N LYS A 96 0.91 16.25 2.84
CA LYS A 96 0.56 17.33 3.77
C LYS A 96 -0.76 17.95 3.30
N GLY A 97 -1.76 18.02 4.19
CA GLY A 97 -3.04 18.64 3.87
C GLY A 97 -2.87 20.13 3.59
N LEU A 98 -3.80 20.73 2.86
CA LEU A 98 -3.85 22.18 2.59
C LEU A 98 -3.97 23.06 3.86
N LEU A 99 -4.14 22.45 5.04
CA LEU A 99 -4.18 23.11 6.34
C LEU A 99 -2.85 23.05 7.12
N SER A 100 -1.73 22.62 6.52
CA SER A 100 -0.42 22.62 7.22
C SER A 100 0.24 24.01 7.30
N PHE A 101 -0.56 25.06 7.53
CA PHE A 101 -0.09 26.44 7.74
C PHE A 101 0.12 26.77 9.23
N PHE A 102 0.21 25.76 10.09
CA PHE A 102 0.61 25.89 11.49
C PHE A 102 1.48 24.69 11.88
#